data_AF-A0A957H7K6-F1
#
_entry.id   AF-A0A957H7K6-F1
#
_cell.length_a   1.000
_cell.length_b   1.000
_cell.length_c   1.000
_cell.angle_alpha   90.00
_cell.angle_beta   90.00
_cell.angle_gamma   90.00
#
_symmetry.space_group_name_H-M   'P 1'
#
loop_
_entity.id
_entity.type
_entity.pdbx_description
1 polymer ?
#
loop_
_entity_poly.entity_id
_entity_poly.type
_entity_poly.pdbx_seq_one_letter_code
_entity_poly.pdbx_strand_id
1 'polypeptide(L)'
;MPALPFWLVPIGDAYQISFDNTFTYAHCQATNTATSLLFSYPERDLPNRVWEDRLTIYYLEAGEWQPVSNLSVNPELNLVSGAYVTNTVYVLGMSNEIELQRGWNLVGYPHRRPISVTTLIEPVVADIGAIIGYANRATGFQIYCPHTATGNTPPHRPNAGAGGSASSPSATRAIPKCRHGANDLTELQYGYGYWVYAINDTTLRLPVDLINDPGNQPEAASVAQVMPAFLDGQLTSAEEPSWAGASLVAWIDGHRCGETTV
;
A
#
# COMPACT_ATOMS: atom_id res chain seq x y z
N MET A 1 26.21 -2.89 -4.35
CA MET A 1 24.95 -2.94 -3.60
C MET A 1 23.81 -2.64 -4.57
N PRO A 2 22.80 -3.51 -4.65
CA PRO A 2 21.53 -3.21 -5.31
C PRO A 2 20.89 -1.94 -4.74
N ALA A 3 20.13 -1.19 -5.54
CA ALA A 3 19.44 0.00 -5.05
C ALA A 3 18.37 -0.41 -4.02
N LEU A 4 18.28 0.34 -2.92
CA LEU A 4 17.19 0.19 -1.97
C LEU A 4 15.94 0.89 -2.51
N PRO A 5 14.75 0.31 -2.32
CA PRO A 5 13.50 0.94 -2.71
C PRO A 5 13.24 2.15 -1.80
N PHE A 6 12.53 3.16 -2.32
CA PHE A 6 12.32 4.43 -1.61
C PHE A 6 11.62 4.25 -0.24
N TRP A 7 10.84 3.17 -0.07
CA TRP A 7 10.11 2.87 1.17
C TRP A 7 10.97 2.20 2.24
N LEU A 8 12.19 1.76 1.92
CA LEU A 8 13.06 1.05 2.85
C LEU A 8 14.13 1.99 3.41
N VAL A 9 14.09 2.22 4.71
CA VAL A 9 15.14 2.96 5.42
C VAL A 9 16.13 1.94 5.99
N PRO A 10 17.38 1.87 5.51
CA PRO A 10 18.37 0.92 6.03
C PRO A 10 18.82 1.31 7.44
N ILE A 11 19.08 0.31 8.27
CA ILE A 11 19.64 0.45 9.63
C ILE A 11 20.97 -0.29 9.67
N GLY A 12 22.07 0.46 9.84
CA GLY A 12 23.42 -0.08 9.74
C GLY A 12 23.83 -0.44 8.31
N ASP A 13 24.69 -1.45 8.18
CA ASP A 13 25.22 -1.91 6.90
C ASP A 13 24.40 -3.07 6.32
N ALA A 14 24.44 -3.21 4.99
CA ALA A 14 23.94 -4.40 4.30
C ALA A 14 25.06 -5.44 4.13
N TYR A 15 24.69 -6.73 4.15
CA TYR A 15 25.64 -7.84 4.09
C TYR A 15 25.27 -8.81 2.96
N GLN A 16 26.27 -9.23 2.18
CA GLN A 16 26.12 -10.35 1.26
C GLN A 16 26.58 -11.62 1.97
N ILE A 17 25.69 -12.61 2.09
CA ILE A 17 25.99 -13.86 2.79
C ILE A 17 25.88 -14.99 1.77
N SER A 18 27.03 -15.52 1.38
CA SER A 18 27.15 -16.72 0.54
C SER A 18 27.69 -17.87 1.36
N PHE A 19 27.03 -19.02 1.32
CA PHE A 19 27.64 -20.26 1.77
C PHE A 19 28.33 -20.92 0.59
N ASP A 20 29.60 -21.29 0.80
CA ASP A 20 30.24 -22.19 -0.14
C ASP A 20 29.65 -23.59 0.07
N ASN A 21 28.99 -24.11 -0.97
CA ASN A 21 28.39 -25.43 -0.98
C ASN A 21 29.45 -26.55 -0.81
N THR A 22 30.74 -26.22 -0.82
CA THR A 22 31.83 -27.15 -0.50
C THR A 22 31.91 -27.52 0.98
N PHE A 23 31.24 -26.78 1.87
CA PHE A 23 31.03 -27.22 3.24
C PHE A 23 29.99 -28.36 3.26
N THR A 24 30.45 -29.59 2.98
CA THR A 24 29.65 -30.79 3.23
C THR A 24 29.39 -30.91 4.73
N TYR A 25 28.21 -30.45 5.14
CA TYR A 25 27.66 -30.48 6.49
C TYR A 25 27.33 -31.92 6.98
N ALA A 26 28.21 -32.89 6.73
CA ALA A 26 28.01 -34.28 7.16
C ALA A 26 27.83 -34.40 8.69
N HIS A 27 28.19 -33.36 9.46
CA HIS A 27 28.06 -33.34 10.92
C HIS A 27 26.85 -32.55 11.48
N CYS A 28 26.09 -31.79 10.66
CA CYS A 28 24.85 -31.13 11.13
C CYS A 28 23.59 -31.58 10.39
N GLN A 29 23.67 -32.62 9.55
CA GLN A 29 22.54 -33.18 8.82
C GLN A 29 21.47 -33.90 9.67
N ALA A 30 21.62 -34.01 10.99
CA ALA A 30 20.72 -34.85 11.79
C ALA A 30 19.48 -34.13 12.36
N THR A 31 19.36 -32.81 12.26
CA THR A 31 18.16 -32.11 12.73
C THR A 31 17.90 -30.90 11.84
N ASN A 32 16.64 -30.66 11.48
CA ASN A 32 16.12 -29.45 10.80
C ASN A 32 16.44 -28.15 11.56
N THR A 33 17.70 -27.82 11.78
CA THR A 33 18.08 -26.55 12.38
C THR A 33 18.02 -25.51 11.29
N ALA A 34 16.87 -24.84 11.20
CA ALA A 34 16.73 -23.60 10.47
C ALA A 34 17.94 -22.71 10.83
N THR A 35 18.77 -22.37 9.84
CA THR A 35 19.85 -21.42 10.05
C THR A 35 19.19 -20.06 10.33
N SER A 36 19.61 -19.39 11.39
CA SER A 36 19.11 -18.06 11.75
C SER A 36 20.13 -16.99 11.40
N LEU A 37 19.65 -15.85 10.92
CA LEU A 37 20.43 -14.63 10.83
C LEU A 37 20.30 -13.84 12.13
N LEU A 38 21.36 -13.13 12.49
CA LEU A 38 21.38 -12.23 13.64
C LEU A 38 22.05 -10.92 13.21
N PHE A 39 21.30 -9.83 13.28
CA PHE A 39 21.76 -8.47 13.05
C PHE A 39 21.85 -7.76 14.39
N SER A 40 23.00 -7.15 14.68
CA SER A 40 23.09 -6.11 15.70
C SER A 40 22.96 -4.75 15.05
N TYR A 41 22.18 -3.87 15.65
CA TYR A 41 22.04 -2.50 15.17
C TYR A 41 22.49 -1.50 16.23
N PRO A 42 23.12 -0.38 15.83
CA PRO A 42 23.39 0.70 16.75
C PRO A 42 22.12 1.53 16.96
N GLU A 43 21.69 1.69 18.22
CA GLU A 43 20.48 2.46 18.58
C GLU A 43 20.47 3.89 18.02
N ARG A 44 21.66 4.48 17.78
CA ARG A 44 21.80 5.83 17.19
C ARG A 44 21.32 5.92 15.74
N ASP A 45 21.25 4.79 15.03
CA ASP A 45 20.78 4.71 13.66
C ASP A 45 19.25 4.52 13.62
N LEU A 46 18.62 4.24 14.77
CA LEU A 46 17.17 4.21 14.87
C LEU A 46 16.60 5.62 14.94
N PRO A 47 15.69 5.97 14.03
CA PRO A 47 15.01 7.25 14.11
C PRO A 47 14.03 7.20 15.29
N ASN A 48 14.20 8.13 16.22
CA ASN A 48 13.35 8.36 17.40
C ASN A 48 13.18 7.21 18.41
N ARG A 49 13.96 6.11 18.37
CA ARG A 49 13.96 4.96 19.33
C ARG A 49 12.63 4.20 19.52
N VAL A 50 11.47 4.72 19.11
CA VAL A 50 10.15 4.10 19.40
C VAL A 50 9.72 3.08 18.34
N TRP A 51 10.59 2.71 17.40
CA TRP A 51 10.18 1.99 16.18
C TRP A 51 10.91 0.67 15.96
N GLU A 52 11.42 0.05 17.02
CA GLU A 52 12.09 -1.25 16.94
C GLU A 52 11.13 -2.38 16.51
N ASP A 53 9.83 -2.23 16.79
CA ASP A 53 8.77 -3.12 16.32
C ASP A 53 8.61 -3.15 14.78
N ARG A 54 9.16 -2.14 14.09
CA ARG A 54 9.14 -2.02 12.62
C ARG A 54 10.44 -2.48 11.97
N LEU A 55 11.41 -2.93 12.76
CA LEU A 55 12.64 -3.50 12.22
C LEU A 55 12.35 -4.83 11.54
N THR A 56 12.73 -4.90 10.26
CA THR A 56 12.53 -6.07 9.42
C THR A 56 13.84 -6.38 8.71
N ILE A 57 14.24 -7.66 8.71
CA ILE A 57 15.33 -8.12 7.84
C ILE A 57 14.73 -8.32 6.46
N TYR A 58 15.32 -7.67 5.46
CA TYR A 58 14.97 -7.86 4.05
C TYR A 58 16.08 -8.62 3.34
N TYR A 59 15.68 -9.42 2.36
CA TYR A 59 16.60 -10.12 1.46
C TYR A 59 16.23 -9.84 0.00
N LEU A 60 17.23 -9.90 -0.89
CA LEU A 60 17.00 -9.66 -2.31
C LEU A 60 16.69 -10.96 -3.06
N GLU A 61 15.53 -11.06 -3.69
CA GLU A 61 15.17 -12.20 -4.52
C GLU A 61 14.66 -11.71 -5.88
N ALA A 62 15.23 -12.24 -6.96
CA ALA A 62 14.87 -11.85 -8.33
C ALA A 62 14.90 -10.33 -8.61
N GLY A 63 15.70 -9.56 -7.85
CA GLY A 63 15.79 -8.10 -7.97
C GLY A 63 14.81 -7.33 -7.08
N GLU A 64 13.99 -8.01 -6.27
CA GLU A 64 13.01 -7.43 -5.37
C GLU A 64 13.35 -7.69 -3.90
N TRP A 65 13.08 -6.72 -3.03
CA TRP A 65 13.33 -6.84 -1.60
C TRP A 65 12.14 -7.50 -0.89
N GLN A 66 12.40 -8.68 -0.34
CA GLN A 66 11.42 -9.51 0.35
C GLN A 66 11.67 -9.49 1.87
N PRO A 67 10.63 -9.43 2.71
CA PRO A 67 10.78 -9.49 4.15
C PRO A 67 11.09 -10.93 4.58
N VAL A 68 11.97 -11.10 5.57
CA VAL A 68 12.21 -12.38 6.22
C VAL A 68 11.04 -12.71 7.16
N SER A 69 10.48 -13.92 7.04
CA SER A 69 9.47 -14.43 7.97
C SER A 69 10.06 -14.84 9.33
N ASN A 70 9.22 -14.93 10.37
CA ASN A 70 9.60 -15.36 11.72
C ASN A 70 10.69 -14.47 12.37
N LEU A 71 10.55 -13.16 12.20
CA LEU A 71 11.42 -12.19 12.84
C LEU A 71 11.24 -12.21 14.36
N SER A 72 12.34 -12.04 15.08
CA SER A 72 12.38 -11.81 16.52
C SER A 72 13.29 -10.62 16.79
N VAL A 73 12.70 -9.56 17.34
CA VAL A 73 13.38 -8.32 17.74
C VAL A 73 13.65 -8.37 19.24
N ASN A 74 14.91 -8.19 19.63
CA ASN A 74 15.34 -8.05 21.02
C ASN A 74 15.93 -6.64 21.22
N PRO A 75 15.10 -5.68 21.70
CA PRO A 75 15.52 -4.30 21.86
C PRO A 75 16.54 -4.11 22.99
N GLU A 76 16.52 -4.94 24.02
CA GLU A 76 17.46 -4.86 25.16
C GLU A 76 18.92 -5.08 24.73
N LEU A 77 19.13 -5.89 23.69
CA LEU A 77 20.44 -6.22 23.14
C LEU A 77 20.72 -5.54 21.80
N ASN A 78 19.77 -4.76 21.28
CA ASN A 78 19.78 -4.23 19.91
C ASN A 78 20.03 -5.32 18.86
N LEU A 79 19.24 -6.39 18.92
CA LEU A 79 19.37 -7.54 18.04
C LEU A 79 18.08 -7.79 17.27
N VAL A 80 18.19 -8.13 15.98
CA VAL A 80 17.10 -8.68 15.18
C VAL A 80 17.54 -10.01 14.60
N SER A 81 16.71 -11.03 14.74
CA SER A 81 16.96 -12.35 14.18
C SER A 81 15.82 -12.81 13.29
N GLY A 82 16.13 -13.65 12.31
CA GLY A 82 15.14 -14.17 11.37
C GLY A 82 15.65 -15.41 10.63
N ALA A 83 14.77 -16.03 9.86
CA ALA A 83 15.12 -17.20 9.06
C ALA A 83 16.14 -16.85 7.97
N TYR A 84 17.15 -17.72 7.79
CA TYR A 84 18.09 -17.60 6.69
C TYR A 84 17.49 -18.08 5.36
N VAL A 85 17.69 -17.29 4.32
CA VAL A 85 17.42 -17.59 2.90
C VAL A 85 18.74 -17.73 2.13
N THR A 86 18.89 -18.78 1.34
CA THR A 86 20.23 -19.12 0.79
C THR A 86 20.74 -18.09 -0.23
N ASN A 87 22.02 -17.72 -0.12
CA ASN A 87 22.83 -17.01 -1.13
C ASN A 87 22.24 -15.69 -1.67
N THR A 88 22.04 -14.72 -0.78
CA THR A 88 21.49 -13.40 -1.14
C THR A 88 22.11 -12.24 -0.33
N VAL A 89 21.75 -11.01 -0.69
CA VAL A 89 22.04 -9.78 0.03
C VAL A 89 20.94 -9.56 1.06
N TYR A 90 21.36 -9.21 2.27
CA TYR A 90 20.49 -8.87 3.38
C TYR A 90 20.70 -7.44 3.83
N VAL A 91 19.61 -6.82 4.29
CA VAL A 91 19.64 -5.52 4.95
C VAL A 91 18.67 -5.54 6.12
N LEU A 92 19.09 -5.00 7.25
CA LEU A 92 18.16 -4.63 8.29
C LEU A 92 17.59 -3.26 7.92
N GLY A 93 16.28 -3.13 7.91
CA GLY A 93 15.66 -1.85 7.60
C GLY A 93 14.30 -1.68 8.24
N MET A 94 13.74 -0.50 8.01
CA MET A 94 12.45 -0.10 8.53
C MET A 94 11.54 0.39 7.40
N SER A 95 10.26 0.05 7.52
CA SER A 95 9.19 0.52 6.66
C SER A 95 7.89 0.61 7.45
N ASN A 96 6.97 1.45 7.00
CA ASN A 96 5.57 1.35 7.38
C ASN A 96 4.89 0.39 6.41
N GLU A 97 4.26 -0.65 6.94
CA GLU A 97 3.45 -1.57 6.14
C GLU A 97 1.97 -1.34 6.44
N ILE A 98 1.18 -1.17 5.39
CA ILE A 98 -0.26 -1.00 5.49
C ILE A 98 -0.90 -2.14 4.71
N GLU A 99 -1.49 -3.09 5.43
CA GLU A 99 -2.25 -4.18 4.81
C GLU A 99 -3.51 -3.62 4.16
N LEU A 100 -3.68 -3.90 2.87
CA LEU A 100 -4.86 -3.57 2.11
C LEU A 100 -5.63 -4.84 1.82
N GLN A 101 -6.90 -4.85 2.20
CA GLN A 101 -7.82 -5.90 1.84
C GLN A 101 -8.44 -5.61 0.48
N ARG A 102 -8.79 -6.65 -0.26
CA ARG A 102 -9.54 -6.52 -1.50
C ARG A 102 -10.78 -5.64 -1.31
N GLY A 103 -10.93 -4.61 -2.13
CA GLY A 103 -11.99 -3.61 -2.03
C GLY A 103 -11.47 -2.24 -1.60
N TRP A 104 -12.33 -1.44 -0.98
CA TRP A 104 -11.98 -0.09 -0.53
C TRP A 104 -11.38 -0.11 0.88
N ASN A 105 -10.24 0.56 1.02
CA ASN A 105 -9.52 0.76 2.29
C ASN A 105 -9.39 2.26 2.53
N LEU A 106 -9.65 2.73 3.75
CA LEU A 106 -9.31 4.08 4.17
C LEU A 106 -7.93 4.08 4.82
N VAL A 107 -7.01 4.79 4.18
CA VAL A 107 -5.61 4.90 4.59
C VAL A 107 -5.31 6.35 4.95
N GLY A 108 -4.89 6.58 6.19
CA GLY A 108 -4.33 7.88 6.59
C GLY A 108 -2.89 8.02 6.10
N TYR A 109 -2.51 9.18 5.57
CA TYR A 109 -1.12 9.44 5.17
C TYR A 109 -0.33 10.13 6.29
N PRO A 110 0.67 9.46 6.89
CA PRO A 110 1.33 9.94 8.10
C PRO A 110 2.60 10.75 7.81
N HIS A 111 3.09 10.79 6.57
CA HIS A 111 4.37 11.45 6.27
C HIS A 111 4.19 12.95 6.10
N ARG A 112 5.10 13.74 6.67
CA ARG A 112 5.05 15.21 6.53
C ARG A 112 5.36 15.65 5.12
N ARG A 113 6.23 14.91 4.43
CA ARG A 113 6.62 15.19 3.06
C ARG A 113 5.61 14.58 2.10
N PRO A 114 5.13 15.33 1.11
CA PRO A 114 4.34 14.75 0.03
C PRO A 114 5.13 13.67 -0.71
N ILE A 115 4.44 12.59 -1.10
CA ILE A 115 4.99 11.53 -1.95
C ILE A 115 4.10 11.37 -3.17
N SER A 116 4.71 11.27 -4.35
CA SER A 116 4.01 10.97 -5.60
C SER A 116 3.23 9.67 -5.49
N VAL A 117 1.95 9.68 -5.89
CA VAL A 117 1.10 8.47 -5.87
C VAL A 117 1.72 7.38 -6.72
N THR A 118 2.28 7.73 -7.88
CA THR A 118 2.92 6.78 -8.80
C THR A 118 4.10 6.08 -8.14
N THR A 119 4.96 6.84 -7.44
CA THR A 119 6.11 6.27 -6.70
C THR A 119 5.62 5.36 -5.58
N LEU A 120 4.62 5.81 -4.83
CA LEU A 120 4.10 5.09 -3.69
C LEU A 120 3.56 3.69 -4.06
N ILE A 121 2.79 3.61 -5.14
CA ILE A 121 2.14 2.36 -5.53
C ILE A 121 2.95 1.51 -6.50
N GLU A 122 4.08 1.99 -7.02
CA GLU A 122 4.88 1.27 -8.01
C GLU A 122 5.06 -0.23 -7.67
N PRO A 123 5.40 -0.63 -6.42
CA PRO A 123 5.58 -2.04 -6.08
C PRO A 123 4.29 -2.87 -6.11
N VAL A 124 3.13 -2.24 -6.01
CA VAL A 124 1.80 -2.88 -5.91
C VAL A 124 0.85 -2.40 -7.00
N VAL A 125 1.38 -1.81 -8.07
CA VAL A 125 0.56 -1.12 -9.09
C VAL A 125 -0.43 -2.05 -9.79
N ALA A 126 -0.10 -3.34 -9.89
CA ALA A 126 -0.96 -4.38 -10.44
C ALA A 126 -2.15 -4.73 -9.52
N ASP A 127 -2.06 -4.42 -8.23
CA ASP A 127 -3.06 -4.70 -7.22
C ASP A 127 -3.90 -3.48 -6.86
N ILE A 128 -3.60 -2.29 -7.37
CA ILE A 128 -4.35 -1.07 -7.08
C ILE A 128 -5.24 -0.71 -8.27
N GLY A 129 -6.56 -0.63 -8.06
CA GLY A 129 -7.50 -0.21 -9.10
C GLY A 129 -7.71 1.31 -9.16
N ALA A 130 -7.80 1.96 -8.00
CA ALA A 130 -7.99 3.41 -7.91
C ALA A 130 -7.56 3.94 -6.53
N ILE A 131 -7.17 5.21 -6.47
CA ILE A 131 -6.96 5.96 -5.24
C ILE A 131 -7.74 7.26 -5.33
N ILE A 132 -8.50 7.59 -4.28
CA ILE A 132 -9.21 8.86 -4.17
C ILE A 132 -8.77 9.57 -2.91
N GLY A 133 -8.41 10.85 -3.05
CA GLY A 133 -7.96 11.68 -1.95
C GLY A 133 -8.53 13.07 -2.05
N TYR A 134 -8.67 13.74 -0.91
CA TYR A 134 -8.92 15.17 -0.90
C TYR A 134 -7.58 15.91 -1.01
N ALA A 135 -7.40 16.68 -2.07
CA ALA A 135 -6.13 17.35 -2.33
C ALA A 135 -6.04 18.72 -1.65
N ASN A 136 -7.07 19.56 -1.82
CA ASN A 136 -7.23 20.85 -1.13
C ASN A 136 -8.62 21.45 -1.42
N ARG A 137 -8.93 22.61 -0.82
CA ARG A 137 -10.20 23.33 -1.03
C ARG A 137 -10.46 23.83 -2.44
N ALA A 138 -9.42 24.11 -3.22
CA ALA A 138 -9.55 24.65 -4.57
C ALA A 138 -9.83 23.54 -5.60
N THR A 139 -9.21 22.36 -5.45
CA THR A 139 -9.35 21.24 -6.40
C THR A 139 -10.30 20.15 -5.93
N GLY A 140 -10.58 20.05 -4.62
CA GLY A 140 -11.50 19.07 -4.06
C GLY A 140 -10.93 17.65 -4.03
N PHE A 141 -11.81 16.68 -4.29
CA PHE A 141 -11.41 15.28 -4.41
C PHE A 141 -10.77 15.03 -5.77
N GLN A 142 -9.65 14.32 -5.73
CA GLN A 142 -8.88 13.91 -6.89
C GLN A 142 -8.79 12.38 -6.92
N ILE A 143 -8.62 11.82 -8.11
CA ILE A 143 -8.51 10.40 -8.35
C ILE A 143 -7.20 10.06 -9.08
N TYR A 144 -6.66 8.89 -8.77
CA TYR A 144 -5.55 8.29 -9.48
C TYR A 144 -5.92 6.85 -9.87
N CYS A 145 -5.69 6.50 -11.13
CA CYS A 145 -6.01 5.21 -11.70
C CYS A 145 -4.83 4.67 -12.51
N PRO A 146 -4.08 3.67 -11.99
CA PRO A 146 -2.85 3.20 -12.64
C PRO A 146 -3.09 2.52 -13.99
N HIS A 147 -4.25 1.93 -14.23
CA HIS A 147 -4.51 1.13 -15.44
C HIS A 147 -5.13 1.90 -16.62
N THR A 148 -5.22 3.23 -16.54
CA THR A 148 -5.84 4.04 -17.60
C THR A 148 -4.88 4.44 -18.73
N ALA A 149 -3.56 4.29 -18.53
CA ALA A 149 -2.58 4.90 -19.42
C ALA A 149 -2.34 4.14 -20.74
N THR A 150 -2.70 2.86 -20.86
CA THR A 150 -2.23 2.03 -21.98
C THR A 150 -3.31 1.50 -22.92
N GLY A 151 -4.60 1.79 -22.69
CA GLY A 151 -5.70 1.20 -23.49
C GLY A 151 -5.82 -0.33 -23.35
N ASN A 152 -4.89 -0.97 -22.64
CA ASN A 152 -4.93 -2.37 -22.26
C ASN A 152 -5.85 -2.49 -21.05
N THR A 153 -7.14 -2.63 -21.33
CA THR A 153 -8.08 -3.13 -20.34
C THR A 153 -7.48 -4.43 -19.79
N PRO A 154 -7.28 -4.58 -18.46
CA PRO A 154 -6.80 -5.85 -17.91
C PRO A 154 -7.68 -6.96 -18.47
N PRO A 155 -7.10 -8.09 -18.95
CA PRO A 155 -7.91 -9.18 -19.44
C PRO A 155 -8.87 -9.57 -18.33
N HIS A 156 -10.15 -9.24 -18.52
CA HIS A 156 -11.21 -9.64 -17.62
C HIS A 156 -11.15 -11.16 -17.60
N ARG A 157 -10.54 -11.75 -16.56
CA ARG A 157 -10.47 -13.20 -16.41
C ARG A 157 -11.93 -13.65 -16.38
N PRO A 158 -12.46 -14.33 -17.41
CA PRO A 158 -13.82 -14.82 -17.33
C PRO A 158 -13.84 -15.82 -16.17
N ASN A 159 -14.79 -15.66 -15.25
CA ASN A 159 -15.02 -16.63 -14.19
C ASN A 159 -15.26 -17.99 -14.86
N ALA A 160 -14.24 -18.86 -14.84
CA ALA A 160 -14.33 -20.19 -15.40
C ALA A 160 -15.22 -21.04 -14.49
N GLY A 161 -16.46 -21.23 -14.93
CA GLY A 161 -17.31 -22.39 -14.67
C GLY A 161 -17.48 -22.87 -13.22
N ALA A 162 -18.64 -22.58 -12.64
CA ALA A 162 -19.28 -23.51 -11.71
C ALA A 162 -20.80 -23.39 -11.85
N GLY A 163 -21.43 -24.42 -12.43
CA GLY A 163 -22.86 -24.60 -12.34
C GLY A 163 -23.25 -25.04 -10.94
N GLY A 164 -24.33 -24.47 -10.42
CA GLY A 164 -25.08 -25.03 -9.29
C GLY A 164 -25.18 -24.13 -8.06
N SER A 165 -26.43 -23.88 -7.68
CA SER A 165 -26.91 -23.34 -6.40
C SER A 165 -26.93 -21.82 -6.24
N ALA A 166 -28.14 -21.28 -6.11
CA ALA A 166 -28.44 -19.88 -5.84
C ALA A 166 -28.08 -19.52 -4.39
N SER A 167 -26.83 -19.12 -4.17
CA SER A 167 -26.45 -18.29 -3.02
C SER A 167 -26.66 -16.82 -3.40
N SER A 168 -27.02 -16.00 -2.41
CA SER A 168 -27.24 -14.55 -2.54
C SER A 168 -26.23 -13.88 -3.48
N PRO A 169 -26.66 -12.90 -4.31
CA PRO A 169 -25.73 -12.18 -5.16
C PRO A 169 -24.75 -11.43 -4.25
N SER A 170 -23.53 -11.96 -4.10
CA SER A 170 -22.37 -11.14 -3.76
C SER A 170 -22.30 -10.10 -4.86
N ALA A 171 -22.79 -8.90 -4.56
CA ALA A 171 -22.65 -7.74 -5.42
C ALA A 171 -21.16 -7.62 -5.72
N THR A 172 -20.77 -8.08 -6.91
CA THR A 172 -19.41 -7.91 -7.41
C THR A 172 -19.32 -6.42 -7.68
N ARG A 173 -18.94 -5.66 -6.65
CA ARG A 173 -18.95 -4.19 -6.65
C ARG A 173 -18.05 -3.77 -7.81
N ALA A 174 -18.66 -3.15 -8.82
CA ALA A 174 -17.98 -2.83 -10.06
C ALA A 174 -16.69 -2.05 -9.75
N ILE A 175 -15.58 -2.49 -10.32
CA ILE A 175 -14.33 -1.74 -10.30
C ILE A 175 -14.65 -0.33 -10.83
N PRO A 176 -14.29 0.75 -10.12
CA PRO A 176 -14.52 2.10 -10.59
C PRO A 176 -13.98 2.23 -12.02
N LYS A 177 -14.86 2.52 -12.98
CA LYS A 177 -14.43 2.77 -14.36
C LYS A 177 -13.75 4.13 -14.36
N CYS A 178 -12.43 4.10 -14.30
CA CYS A 178 -11.63 5.30 -14.41
C CYS A 178 -11.78 5.89 -15.81
N ARG A 179 -12.22 7.15 -15.89
CA ARG A 179 -12.27 7.88 -17.15
C ARG A 179 -10.85 8.24 -17.57
N HIS A 180 -10.52 8.09 -18.85
CA HIS A 180 -9.26 8.62 -19.38
C HIS A 180 -9.14 10.12 -19.05
N GLY A 181 -8.01 10.52 -18.47
CA GLY A 181 -7.75 11.89 -18.04
C GLY A 181 -8.15 12.22 -16.60
N ALA A 182 -8.67 11.26 -15.83
CA ALA A 182 -9.05 11.49 -14.43
C ALA A 182 -7.87 11.41 -13.44
N ASN A 183 -6.63 11.20 -13.89
CA ASN A 183 -5.46 11.11 -13.00
C ASN A 183 -4.99 12.49 -12.54
N ASP A 184 -5.75 13.14 -11.68
CA ASP A 184 -5.45 14.45 -11.12
C ASP A 184 -4.85 14.39 -9.70
N LEU A 185 -4.93 13.24 -9.02
CA LEU A 185 -4.25 13.01 -7.74
C LEU A 185 -2.78 12.65 -7.99
N THR A 186 -1.88 13.63 -7.85
CA THR A 186 -0.45 13.44 -8.11
C THR A 186 0.35 13.04 -6.87
N GLU A 187 -0.05 13.51 -5.69
CA GLU A 187 0.70 13.32 -4.44
C GLU A 187 -0.22 13.04 -3.24
N LEU A 188 0.28 12.27 -2.28
CA LEU A 188 -0.32 12.15 -0.95
C LEU A 188 0.25 13.21 -0.01
N GLN A 189 -0.58 13.82 0.82
CA GLN A 189 -0.25 14.92 1.71
C GLN A 189 -0.52 14.55 3.17
N TYR A 190 0.31 15.08 4.07
CA TYR A 190 0.22 14.84 5.51
C TYR A 190 -1.15 15.18 6.09
N GLY A 191 -1.68 14.27 6.93
CA GLY A 191 -2.91 14.52 7.68
C GLY A 191 -4.19 14.32 6.87
N TYR A 192 -4.11 13.86 5.62
CA TYR A 192 -5.26 13.50 4.80
C TYR A 192 -5.48 11.98 4.78
N GLY A 193 -6.74 11.60 4.59
CA GLY A 193 -7.17 10.23 4.36
C GLY A 193 -7.41 9.95 2.88
N TYR A 194 -7.10 8.73 2.46
CA TYR A 194 -7.18 8.27 1.09
C TYR A 194 -7.98 6.98 1.01
N TRP A 195 -8.91 6.93 0.07
CA TRP A 195 -9.62 5.73 -0.30
C TRP A 195 -8.80 4.97 -1.34
N VAL A 196 -8.31 3.79 -0.98
CA VAL A 196 -7.51 2.93 -1.86
C VAL A 196 -8.34 1.71 -2.22
N TYR A 197 -8.62 1.53 -3.51
CA TYR A 197 -9.28 0.33 -4.02
C TYR A 197 -8.23 -0.72 -4.41
N ALA A 198 -8.12 -1.78 -3.61
CA ALA A 198 -7.26 -2.91 -3.90
C ALA A 198 -8.01 -4.02 -4.67
N ILE A 199 -7.44 -4.48 -5.77
CA ILE A 199 -7.94 -5.55 -6.62
C ILE A 199 -7.75 -6.92 -5.93
N ASN A 200 -6.61 -7.08 -5.28
CA ASN A 200 -6.22 -8.24 -4.46
C ASN A 200 -5.79 -7.76 -3.07
N ASP A 201 -5.69 -8.68 -2.11
CA ASP A 201 -5.01 -8.37 -0.85
C ASP A 201 -3.54 -8.07 -1.14
N THR A 202 -3.04 -6.96 -0.61
CA THR A 202 -1.66 -6.49 -0.89
C THR A 202 -1.16 -5.62 0.27
N THR A 203 0.12 -5.30 0.28
CA THR A 203 0.73 -4.47 1.35
C THR A 203 1.32 -3.21 0.75
N LEU A 204 0.78 -2.06 1.14
CA LEU A 204 1.36 -0.78 0.77
C LEU A 204 2.53 -0.45 1.71
N ARG A 205 3.70 -0.18 1.13
CA ARG A 205 4.91 0.16 1.88
C ARG A 205 5.23 1.63 1.77
N LEU A 206 5.36 2.29 2.91
CA LEU A 206 5.79 3.69 2.99
C LEU A 206 7.15 3.78 3.73
N PRO A 207 8.00 4.76 3.39
CA PRO A 207 9.22 5.02 4.17
C PRO A 207 8.86 5.30 5.62
N VAL A 208 9.76 5.08 6.57
CA VAL A 208 9.56 5.63 7.92
C VAL A 208 9.97 7.10 7.90
N ASP A 209 9.05 8.02 8.23
CA ASP A 209 9.42 9.43 8.37
C ASP A 209 10.26 9.57 9.63
N LEU A 210 11.54 9.94 9.50
CA LEU A 210 12.46 10.06 10.64
C LEU A 210 12.04 11.14 11.65
N ILE A 211 10.99 11.93 11.33
CA ILE A 211 10.65 13.17 12.02
C ILE A 211 9.34 13.08 12.85
N ASN A 212 8.60 11.95 12.82
CA ASN A 212 7.27 11.90 13.44
C ASN A 212 7.14 11.26 14.83
N ASP A 213 6.08 11.71 15.50
CA ASP A 213 5.60 11.36 16.83
C ASP A 213 5.07 9.90 16.84
N PRO A 214 5.49 9.04 17.79
CA PRO A 214 5.03 7.65 17.86
C PRO A 214 3.50 7.48 17.90
N GLY A 215 2.74 8.52 18.26
CA GLY A 215 1.27 8.49 18.31
C GLY A 215 0.51 8.50 16.98
N ASN A 216 1.15 8.79 15.84
CA ASN A 216 0.47 8.89 14.53
C ASN A 216 0.82 7.70 13.61
N GLN A 217 0.44 6.50 14.04
CA GLN A 217 0.61 5.28 13.25
C GLN A 217 -0.42 5.25 12.10
N PRO A 218 0.00 5.00 10.85
CA PRO A 218 -0.94 4.75 9.77
C PRO A 218 -1.52 3.34 9.90
N GLU A 219 -2.75 3.22 10.37
CA GLU A 219 -3.49 1.97 10.26
C GLU A 219 -4.50 2.09 9.11
N ALA A 220 -4.55 1.07 8.25
CA ALA A 220 -5.70 0.91 7.37
C ALA A 220 -6.89 0.57 8.25
N ALA A 221 -7.84 1.48 8.33
CA ALA A 221 -9.09 1.17 8.98
C ALA A 221 -9.88 0.25 8.04
N SER A 222 -9.90 -1.06 8.32
CA SER A 222 -10.78 -2.04 7.69
C SER A 222 -12.23 -1.88 8.17
N VAL A 223 -12.71 -0.64 8.22
CA VAL A 223 -14.13 -0.42 8.47
C VAL A 223 -14.86 -1.03 7.27
N ALA A 224 -16.04 -1.59 7.48
CA ALA A 224 -16.94 -2.01 6.40
C ALA A 224 -17.33 -0.77 5.57
N GLN A 225 -16.42 -0.33 4.71
CA GLN A 225 -16.40 1.03 4.18
C GLN A 225 -17.12 1.05 2.86
N VAL A 226 -18.37 1.44 2.97
CA VAL A 226 -19.06 2.11 1.87
C VAL A 226 -18.25 3.37 1.58
N MET A 227 -17.36 3.30 0.59
CA MET A 227 -16.81 4.47 -0.08
C MET A 227 -17.96 5.50 -0.25
N PRO A 228 -17.74 6.78 0.09
CA PRO A 228 -18.72 7.81 -0.20
C PRO A 228 -19.13 7.69 -1.67
N ALA A 229 -20.43 7.77 -1.97
CA ALA A 229 -20.86 7.75 -3.35
C ALA A 229 -20.35 9.03 -4.03
N PHE A 230 -19.44 8.87 -5.01
CA PHE A 230 -19.01 9.96 -5.87
C PHE A 230 -19.77 9.85 -7.20
N LEU A 231 -20.51 10.91 -7.53
CA LEU A 231 -21.13 11.08 -8.85
C LEU A 231 -20.33 12.14 -9.58
N ASP A 232 -19.54 11.70 -10.57
CA ASP A 232 -18.92 12.58 -11.55
C ASP A 232 -19.67 12.41 -12.88
N GLY A 233 -20.06 13.53 -13.48
CA GLY A 233 -20.88 13.54 -14.68
C GLY A 233 -20.99 14.93 -15.27
N GLN A 234 -20.93 15.01 -16.59
CA GLN A 234 -21.29 16.23 -17.27
C GLN A 234 -22.81 16.36 -17.24
N LEU A 235 -23.25 17.45 -16.66
CA LEU A 235 -24.63 17.86 -16.59
C LEU A 235 -25.11 18.26 -18.00
N THR A 236 -25.59 17.28 -18.78
CA THR A 236 -26.15 17.52 -20.11
C THR A 236 -27.64 17.80 -19.99
N SER A 237 -28.04 19.05 -20.22
CA SER A 237 -29.43 19.41 -20.46
C SER A 237 -29.69 19.46 -21.96
N ALA A 238 -30.88 19.04 -22.40
CA ALA A 238 -31.31 19.16 -23.80
C ALA A 238 -31.54 20.61 -24.25
N GLU A 239 -31.70 21.53 -23.30
CA GLU A 239 -31.87 22.96 -23.52
C GLU A 239 -30.94 23.68 -22.56
N GLU A 240 -29.96 24.48 -23.01
CA GLU A 240 -28.99 25.20 -22.17
C GLU A 240 -29.68 26.03 -21.06
N PRO A 241 -29.80 25.53 -19.81
CA PRO A 241 -30.16 26.37 -18.68
C PRO A 241 -28.85 27.06 -18.24
N SER A 242 -28.90 28.31 -17.77
CA SER A 242 -27.78 28.81 -16.98
C SER A 242 -27.82 28.07 -15.63
N TRP A 243 -26.92 27.12 -15.41
CA TRP A 243 -26.84 26.35 -14.16
C TRP A 243 -26.28 27.19 -13.02
N ALA A 244 -25.71 28.36 -13.31
CA ALA A 244 -25.20 29.28 -12.30
C ALA A 244 -26.31 29.69 -11.32
N GLY A 245 -26.13 29.36 -10.05
CA GLY A 245 -27.08 29.54 -8.95
C GLY A 245 -28.04 28.37 -8.72
N ALA A 246 -28.00 27.31 -9.53
CA ALA A 246 -28.89 26.16 -9.36
C ALA A 246 -28.42 25.25 -8.22
N SER A 247 -29.36 24.81 -7.37
CA SER A 247 -29.08 23.82 -6.33
C SER A 247 -29.03 22.40 -6.93
N LEU A 248 -27.91 21.72 -6.74
CA LEU A 248 -27.74 20.30 -6.98
C LEU A 248 -27.96 19.55 -5.67
N VAL A 249 -28.89 18.61 -5.69
CA VAL A 249 -29.20 17.77 -4.53
C VAL A 249 -28.90 16.32 -4.86
N ALA A 250 -28.02 15.69 -4.08
CA ALA A 250 -27.73 14.27 -4.19
C ALA A 250 -28.72 13.46 -3.35
N TRP A 251 -29.31 12.43 -3.95
CA TRP A 251 -30.19 11.47 -3.27
C TRP A 251 -29.65 10.05 -3.43
N ILE A 252 -29.66 9.26 -2.35
CA ILE A 252 -29.33 7.84 -2.35
C ILE A 252 -30.47 7.10 -1.66
N ASP A 253 -31.08 6.14 -2.35
CA ASP A 253 -32.21 5.33 -1.84
C ASP A 253 -33.36 6.17 -1.24
N GLY A 254 -33.66 7.32 -1.85
CA GLY A 254 -34.72 8.23 -1.39
C GLY A 254 -34.31 9.14 -0.21
N HIS A 255 -33.07 9.09 0.25
CA HIS A 255 -32.52 9.98 1.27
C HIS A 255 -31.66 11.08 0.65
N ARG A 256 -31.87 12.32 1.10
CA ARG A 256 -31.07 13.48 0.70
C ARG A 256 -29.69 13.40 1.36
N CYS A 257 -28.64 13.21 0.58
CA CYS A 257 -27.28 12.98 1.06
C CYS A 257 -26.35 14.18 0.87
N GLY A 258 -26.75 15.17 0.07
CA GLY A 258 -25.95 16.38 -0.12
C GLY A 258 -26.70 17.44 -0.91
N GLU A 259 -26.28 18.69 -0.73
CA GLU A 259 -26.76 19.85 -1.49
C GLU A 259 -25.55 20.77 -1.77
N THR A 260 -25.44 21.24 -3.02
CA THR A 260 -24.49 22.27 -3.41
C THR A 260 -25.13 23.20 -4.43
N THR A 261 -24.51 24.33 -4.71
CA THR A 261 -24.95 25.26 -5.77
C THR A 261 -23.89 25.28 -6.87
N VAL A 262 -24.32 25.30 -8.14
CA VAL A 262 -23.42 25.42 -9.32
C VAL A 262 -23.17 26.89 -9.64
#